data_AF-A0AAV5T1V3-F1
#
_entry.id   AF-A0AAV5T1V3-F1
#
_cell.length_a   1.000
_cell.length_b   1.000
_cell.length_c   1.000
_cell.angle_alpha   90.00
_cell.angle_beta   90.00
_cell.angle_gamma   90.00
#
_symmetry.space_group_name_H-M   'P 1'
#
loop_
_entity.id
_entity.type
_entity.pdbx_description
1 polymer ?
#
loop_
_entity_poly.entity_id
_entity_poly.type
_entity_poly.pdbx_seq_one_letter_code
_entity_poly.pdbx_strand_id
1 'polypeptide(L)'
;TGLHELLGHGSGKLFERKADGTFNFDKENTMDILTGGKVASWFEPGQIFTSVFRKLAGPIEECRAFAVACVLGCDEDILRKMGHDAVCGQRVKFVAWLKMISGGICGFSNYDVIKK
;
A
#
# COMPACT_ATOMS: atom_id res chain seq x y z
N THR A 1 3.79 -11.33 -6.17
CA THR A 1 3.77 -10.38 -7.30
C THR A 1 2.35 -9.99 -7.68
N GLY A 2 1.48 -10.92 -8.13
CA GLY A 2 0.11 -10.56 -8.57
C GLY A 2 -0.70 -9.68 -7.59
N LEU A 3 -0.73 -10.02 -6.29
CA LEU A 3 -1.42 -9.20 -5.29
C LEU A 3 -0.81 -7.81 -5.10
N HIS A 4 0.52 -7.71 -5.12
CA HIS A 4 1.25 -6.46 -4.93
C HIS A 4 0.98 -5.49 -6.09
N GLU A 5 1.04 -5.97 -7.33
CA GLU A 5 0.79 -5.13 -8.51
C GLU A 5 -0.71 -4.77 -8.64
N LEU A 6 -1.58 -5.78 -8.65
CA LEU A 6 -2.99 -5.58 -8.99
C LEU A 6 -3.76 -4.92 -7.85
N LEU A 7 -3.62 -5.43 -6.64
CA LEU A 7 -4.41 -5.00 -5.48
C LEU A 7 -3.61 -4.11 -4.53
N GLY A 8 -2.28 -4.16 -4.55
CA GLY A 8 -1.43 -3.17 -3.89
C GLY A 8 -1.50 -1.86 -4.64
N HIS A 9 -0.76 -1.73 -5.74
CA HIS A 9 -0.70 -0.50 -6.54
C HIS A 9 -2.05 -0.12 -7.15
N GLY A 10 -2.84 -1.08 -7.62
CA GLY A 10 -4.16 -0.80 -8.21
C GLY A 10 -5.26 -0.42 -7.22
N SER A 11 -4.98 -0.34 -5.91
CA SER A 11 -5.95 0.10 -4.89
C SER A 11 -5.55 1.42 -4.22
N GLY A 12 -6.55 2.08 -3.65
CA GLY A 12 -6.39 3.38 -2.99
C GLY A 12 -6.87 4.52 -3.87
N LYS A 13 -7.65 5.43 -3.28
CA LYS A 13 -8.09 6.64 -3.95
C LYS A 13 -7.36 7.83 -3.33
N LEU A 14 -6.75 8.66 -4.18
CA LEU A 14 -6.23 9.94 -3.74
C LEU A 14 -7.38 10.95 -3.70
N PHE A 15 -7.56 11.60 -2.55
CA PHE A 15 -8.51 12.71 -2.43
C PHE A 15 -7.90 13.98 -2.98
N GLU A 16 -8.65 14.66 -3.85
CA GLU A 16 -8.17 15.82 -4.60
C GLU A 16 -9.21 16.95 -4.60
N ARG A 17 -8.71 18.18 -4.50
CA ARG A 17 -9.46 19.39 -4.87
C ARG A 17 -9.10 19.79 -6.31
N LYS A 18 -10.11 19.91 -7.16
CA LYS A 18 -9.97 20.34 -8.55
C LYS A 18 -9.78 21.85 -8.64
N ALA A 19 -9.31 22.32 -9.80
CA ALA A 19 -9.07 23.74 -10.06
C ALA A 19 -10.34 24.62 -9.96
N ASP A 20 -11.52 24.02 -10.17
CA ASP A 20 -12.82 24.69 -10.03
C ASP A 20 -13.33 24.74 -8.56
N GLY A 21 -12.55 24.24 -7.61
CA GLY A 21 -12.88 24.19 -6.18
C GLY A 21 -13.70 22.96 -5.77
N THR A 22 -14.13 22.11 -6.70
CA THR A 22 -14.86 20.87 -6.39
C THR A 22 -13.93 19.75 -5.93
N PHE A 23 -14.46 18.78 -5.18
CA PHE A 23 -13.70 17.64 -4.66
C PHE A 23 -14.01 16.37 -5.47
N ASN A 24 -13.01 15.50 -5.63
CA ASN A 24 -13.22 14.18 -6.25
C ASN A 24 -13.85 13.15 -5.28
N PHE A 25 -14.24 13.58 -4.09
CA PHE A 25 -14.86 12.79 -3.03
C PHE A 25 -15.93 13.62 -2.31
N ASP A 26 -16.79 12.95 -1.55
CA ASP A 26 -17.80 13.61 -0.73
C ASP A 26 -17.18 14.18 0.54
N LYS A 27 -16.85 15.47 0.52
CA LYS A 27 -16.19 16.15 1.63
C LYS A 27 -17.04 16.19 2.91
N GLU A 28 -18.37 16.17 2.79
CA GLU A 28 -19.24 16.31 3.96
C GLU A 28 -19.47 14.99 4.68
N ASN A 29 -19.55 13.88 3.93
CA ASN A 29 -19.89 12.57 4.48
C ASN A 29 -18.71 11.58 4.54
N THR A 30 -17.58 11.85 3.88
CA THR A 30 -16.41 10.97 3.97
C THR A 30 -15.70 11.16 5.30
N MET A 31 -15.63 10.07 6.07
CA MET A 31 -14.97 10.00 7.37
C MET A 31 -13.56 9.45 7.21
N ASP A 32 -12.61 10.07 7.91
CA ASP A 32 -11.26 9.57 8.04
C ASP A 32 -11.26 8.38 9.01
N ILE A 33 -10.77 7.23 8.53
CA ILE A 33 -10.72 5.97 9.28
C ILE A 33 -9.72 6.01 10.45
N LEU A 34 -8.76 6.93 10.44
CA LEU A 34 -7.75 7.05 11.50
C LEU A 34 -8.21 7.97 12.61
N THR A 35 -8.81 9.11 12.27
CA THR A 35 -9.25 10.10 13.26
C THR A 35 -10.71 9.94 13.68
N GLY A 36 -11.53 9.23 12.88
CA GLY A 36 -12.97 9.14 13.07
C GLY A 36 -13.71 10.46 12.83
N GLY A 37 -13.03 11.49 12.32
CA GLY A 37 -13.58 12.80 11.97
C GLY A 37 -13.74 13.00 10.46
N LYS A 38 -14.02 14.23 10.03
CA LYS A 38 -14.04 14.59 8.61
C LYS A 38 -12.61 14.57 8.05
N VAL A 39 -12.47 14.20 6.78
CA VAL A 39 -11.20 14.31 6.05
C VAL A 39 -10.71 15.76 6.04
N ALA A 40 -9.53 15.99 6.61
CA ALA A 40 -8.94 17.33 6.76
C ALA A 40 -7.85 17.66 5.73
N SER A 41 -7.38 16.68 4.94
CA SER A 41 -6.29 16.85 3.98
C SER A 41 -6.56 16.12 2.65
N TRP A 42 -6.12 16.72 1.55
CA TRP A 42 -6.25 16.23 0.18
C TRP A 42 -5.13 16.85 -0.69
N PHE A 43 -4.97 16.35 -1.92
CA PHE A 43 -4.10 16.94 -2.92
C PHE A 43 -4.74 18.20 -3.53
N GLU A 44 -3.95 19.26 -3.61
CA GLU A 44 -4.33 20.52 -4.24
C GLU A 44 -4.08 20.51 -5.76
N PRO A 45 -4.69 21.43 -6.54
CA PRO A 45 -4.46 21.52 -7.97
C PRO A 45 -2.96 21.56 -8.32
N GLY A 46 -2.53 20.65 -9.19
CA GLY A 46 -1.13 20.51 -9.61
C GLY A 46 -0.24 19.67 -8.69
N GLN A 47 -0.73 19.23 -7.53
CA GLN A 47 -0.02 18.26 -6.69
C GLN A 47 -0.27 16.84 -7.17
N ILE A 48 0.78 16.04 -7.18
CA ILE A 48 0.74 14.59 -7.43
C ILE A 48 1.46 13.86 -6.30
N PHE A 49 1.23 12.55 -6.18
CA PHE A 49 1.81 11.73 -5.11
C PHE A 49 3.34 11.93 -4.98
N THR A 50 4.06 11.91 -6.10
CA THR A 50 5.53 12.08 -6.12
C THR A 50 5.99 13.50 -5.75
N SER A 51 5.19 14.54 -6.03
CA SER A 51 5.56 15.92 -5.66
C SER A 51 5.38 16.17 -4.17
N VAL A 52 4.39 15.54 -3.54
CA VAL A 52 4.11 15.66 -2.10
C VAL A 52 5.08 14.82 -1.27
N PHE A 53 5.22 13.53 -1.59
CA PHE A 53 6.05 12.60 -0.82
C PHE A 53 7.53 12.60 -1.21
N ARG A 54 7.88 13.19 -2.37
CA ARG A 54 9.26 13.40 -2.82
C ARG A 54 10.08 12.10 -2.77
N LYS A 55 11.25 12.12 -2.11
CA LYS A 55 12.15 10.97 -1.98
C LYS A 55 11.49 9.76 -1.28
N LEU A 56 10.42 9.98 -0.50
CA LEU A 56 9.69 8.91 0.17
C LEU A 56 8.56 8.31 -0.68
N ALA A 57 8.23 8.90 -1.83
CA ALA A 57 7.12 8.44 -2.65
C ALA A 57 7.27 6.95 -3.02
N GLY A 58 8.42 6.57 -3.61
CA GLY A 58 8.69 5.17 -3.94
C GLY A 58 8.62 4.24 -2.73
N PRO A 59 9.45 4.46 -1.68
CA PRO A 59 9.46 3.58 -0.50
C PRO A 59 8.10 3.43 0.18
N ILE A 60 7.30 4.49 0.32
CA ILE A 60 5.97 4.42 0.94
C ILE A 60 5.01 3.62 0.08
N GLU A 61 4.99 3.86 -1.23
CA GLU A 61 4.07 3.20 -2.14
C GLU A 61 4.37 1.70 -2.27
N GLU A 62 5.66 1.35 -2.39
CA GLU A 62 6.11 -0.05 -2.37
C GLU A 62 5.76 -0.74 -1.05
N CYS A 63 6.02 -0.08 0.09
CA CYS A 63 5.70 -0.61 1.40
C CYS A 63 4.19 -0.89 1.55
N ARG A 64 3.34 0.04 1.10
CA ARG A 64 1.89 -0.11 1.08
C ARG A 64 1.45 -1.29 0.21
N ALA A 65 1.97 -1.39 -1.01
CA ALA A 65 1.60 -2.45 -1.95
C ALA A 65 2.02 -3.84 -1.44
N PHE A 66 3.21 -3.96 -0.85
CA PHE A 66 3.65 -5.18 -0.17
C PHE A 66 2.78 -5.52 1.04
N ALA A 67 2.41 -4.54 1.87
CA ALA A 67 1.53 -4.77 3.02
C ALA A 67 0.17 -5.33 2.59
N VAL A 68 -0.44 -4.80 1.52
CA VAL A 68 -1.67 -5.35 0.94
C VAL A 68 -1.47 -6.80 0.52
N ALA A 69 -0.38 -7.12 -0.17
CA ALA A 69 -0.08 -8.49 -0.58
C ALA A 69 0.09 -9.44 0.61
N CYS A 70 0.63 -8.97 1.74
CA CYS A 70 0.78 -9.78 2.95
C CYS A 70 -0.57 -10.05 3.64
N VAL A 71 -1.43 -9.04 3.73
CA VAL A 71 -2.77 -9.18 4.31
C VAL A 71 -3.63 -10.12 3.46
N LEU A 72 -3.72 -9.84 2.15
CA LEU A 72 -4.55 -10.63 1.23
C LEU A 72 -3.95 -12.02 0.95
N GLY A 73 -2.63 -12.18 1.05
CA GLY A 73 -1.97 -13.47 0.94
C GLY A 73 -2.30 -14.42 2.09
N CYS A 74 -2.87 -13.92 3.19
CA CYS A 74 -3.34 -14.75 4.30
C CYS A 74 -4.78 -15.29 4.09
N ASP A 75 -5.53 -14.73 3.13
CA ASP A 75 -6.91 -15.09 2.86
C ASP A 75 -7.01 -16.40 2.06
N GLU A 76 -7.75 -17.37 2.59
CA GLU A 76 -7.86 -18.71 2.02
C GLU A 76 -8.67 -18.74 0.71
N ASP A 77 -9.64 -17.85 0.54
CA ASP A 77 -10.42 -17.75 -0.70
C ASP A 77 -9.55 -17.18 -1.82
N ILE A 78 -8.72 -16.18 -1.51
CA ILE A 78 -7.77 -15.62 -2.45
C ILE A 78 -6.74 -16.68 -2.87
N LEU A 79 -6.14 -17.40 -1.93
CA LEU A 79 -5.19 -18.47 -2.25
C LEU A 79 -5.82 -19.59 -3.10
N ARG A 80 -7.07 -19.97 -2.79
CA ARG A 80 -7.83 -20.93 -3.60
C ARG A 80 -8.09 -20.43 -5.01
N LYS A 81 -8.50 -19.16 -5.18
CA LYS A 81 -8.67 -18.53 -6.50
C LYS A 81 -7.36 -18.45 -7.29
N MET A 82 -6.21 -18.41 -6.60
CA MET A 82 -4.88 -18.50 -7.21
C MET A 82 -4.43 -19.94 -7.51
N GLY A 83 -5.29 -20.94 -7.28
CA GLY A 83 -5.00 -22.34 -7.58
C GLY A 83 -4.23 -23.09 -6.50
N HIS A 84 -4.15 -22.55 -5.28
CA HIS A 84 -3.53 -23.23 -4.14
C HIS A 84 -4.59 -23.94 -3.29
N ASP A 85 -4.42 -25.26 -3.10
CA ASP A 85 -5.18 -25.99 -2.09
C ASP A 85 -4.77 -25.57 -0.66
N ALA A 86 -5.46 -26.08 0.37
CA ALA A 86 -5.20 -25.68 1.76
C ALA A 86 -3.75 -25.97 2.21
N VAL A 87 -3.17 -27.12 1.81
CA VAL A 87 -1.81 -27.51 2.23
C VAL A 87 -0.77 -26.65 1.51
N CYS A 88 -0.93 -26.47 0.20
CA CYS A 88 -0.10 -25.61 -0.63
C CYS A 88 -0.19 -24.16 -0.15
N GLY A 89 -1.40 -23.66 0.12
CA GLY A 89 -1.66 -22.30 0.58
C GLY A 89 -0.96 -21.98 1.90
N GLN A 90 -0.96 -22.89 2.87
CA GLN A 90 -0.22 -22.71 4.12
C GLN A 90 1.30 -22.61 3.89
N ARG A 91 1.86 -23.40 2.97
CA ARG A 91 3.28 -23.30 2.60
C ARG A 91 3.60 -22.01 1.86
N VAL A 92 2.74 -21.59 0.94
CA VAL A 92 2.87 -20.32 0.21
C VAL A 92 2.88 -19.15 1.20
N LYS A 93 1.95 -19.13 2.17
CA LYS A 93 1.93 -18.14 3.25
C LYS A 93 3.25 -18.12 4.02
N PHE A 94 3.69 -19.28 4.51
CA PHE A 94 4.93 -19.40 5.27
C PHE A 94 6.13 -18.86 4.48
N VAL A 95 6.32 -19.31 3.24
CA VAL A 95 7.46 -18.88 2.41
C VAL A 95 7.37 -17.39 2.06
N ALA A 96 6.17 -16.86 1.78
CA ALA A 96 5.99 -15.44 1.48
C ALA A 96 6.41 -14.55 2.66
N TRP A 97 5.96 -14.89 3.87
CA TRP A 97 6.33 -14.15 5.09
C TRP A 97 7.82 -14.31 5.42
N LEU A 98 8.37 -15.52 5.31
CA LEU A 98 9.80 -15.75 5.54
C LEU A 98 10.66 -14.95 4.57
N LYS A 99 10.29 -14.92 3.29
CA LYS A 99 10.98 -14.13 2.25
C LYS A 99 10.93 -12.63 2.55
N MET A 100 9.81 -12.12 3.03
CA MET A 100 9.69 -10.71 3.42
C MET A 100 10.64 -10.35 4.58
N ILE A 101 10.66 -11.16 5.64
CA ILE A 101 11.54 -10.93 6.80
C ILE A 101 13.01 -11.01 6.37
N SER A 102 13.37 -12.04 5.60
CA SER A 102 14.72 -12.18 5.05
C SER A 102 15.11 -10.99 4.19
N GLY A 103 14.20 -10.52 3.32
CA GLY A 103 14.41 -9.32 2.51
C GLY A 103 14.64 -8.05 3.35
N GLY A 104 13.89 -7.89 4.46
CA GLY A 104 14.07 -6.79 5.40
C GLY A 104 15.45 -6.78 6.06
N ILE A 105 15.93 -7.96 6.50
CA ILE A 105 17.28 -8.11 7.07
C ILE A 105 18.35 -7.80 6.00
N CYS A 106 18.20 -8.33 4.79
CA CYS A 106 19.11 -8.00 3.68
C CYS A 106 19.07 -6.51 3.33
N GLY A 107 17.92 -5.85 3.49
CA GLY A 107 17.73 -4.44 3.23
C GLY A 107 18.65 -3.52 4.05
N PHE A 108 19.15 -3.97 5.20
CA PHE A 108 20.13 -3.21 6.00
C PHE A 108 21.42 -2.91 5.23
N SER A 109 21.78 -3.69 4.20
CA SER A 109 22.94 -3.38 3.37
C SER A 109 22.79 -2.08 2.57
N ASN A 110 21.57 -1.57 2.43
CA ASN A 110 21.27 -0.32 1.72
C ASN A 110 21.19 0.90 2.65
N TYR A 111 21.35 0.71 3.97
CA TYR A 111 21.31 1.79 4.94
C TYR A 111 22.72 2.33 5.22
N ASP A 112 22.94 3.62 4.95
CA ASP A 112 24.19 4.31 5.25
C ASP A 112 24.09 4.94 6.65
N VAL A 113 24.89 4.44 7.60
CA VAL A 113 24.90 4.92 8.99
C VAL A 113 25.50 6.33 9.15
N ILE A 114 26.25 6.80 8.15
CA ILE A 114 26.91 8.12 8.16
C ILE A 114 25.99 9.16 7.51
N LYS A 115 25.33 8.80 6.40
CA LYS A 115 24.39 9.68 5.70
C LYS A 115 22.96 9.43 6.20
N LYS A 116 22.56 10.20 7.21
CA LYS A 116 21.16 10.29 7.65
C LYS A 116 20.32 11.12 6.69
#